data_AF-Q9EZ51-F1
#
_entry.id   AF-Q9EZ51-F1
#
_cell.length_a   1.000
_cell.length_b   1.000
_cell.length_c   1.000
_cell.angle_alpha   90.00
_cell.angle_beta   90.00
_cell.angle_gamma   90.00
#
_symmetry.space_group_name_H-M   'P 1'
#
loop_
_entity.id
_entity.type
_entity.pdbx_description
1 polymer ?
#
loop_
_entity_poly.entity_id
_entity_poly.type
_entity_poly.pdbx_seq_one_letter_code
_entity_poly.pdbx_strand_id
1 'polypeptide(L)'
;WARNPDTGVAKWVYQMTPHDEWDYDGVNEMILSDQSINGQVRKLLTHFDRNGLGYTLDRATGELLVAEKYDPKVNWTSGVDMDKNSATYGRPKVLDAASTDKAGEDHNVKGICPAALGTKDEQPAAYSPDTQL
;
A
#
# COMPACT_ATOMS: atom_id res chain seq x y z
N TRP A 1 8.02 -2.31 -6.59
CA TRP A 1 9.25 -2.98 -7.08
C TRP A 1 10.39 -1.99 -7.09
N ALA A 2 11.63 -2.44 -6.89
CA ALA A 2 12.83 -1.67 -7.26
C ALA A 2 13.73 -2.52 -8.16
N ARG A 3 14.08 -2.02 -9.34
CA ARG A 3 14.88 -2.73 -10.35
C ARG A 3 16.10 -1.91 -10.73
N ASN A 4 17.18 -2.61 -11.08
CA ASN A 4 18.33 -1.99 -11.72
C ASN A 4 17.92 -1.56 -13.15
N PRO A 5 18.15 -0.30 -13.56
CA PRO A 5 17.71 0.20 -14.86
C PRO A 5 18.49 -0.38 -16.05
N ASP A 6 19.73 -0.81 -15.84
CA ASP A 6 20.58 -1.37 -16.91
C ASP A 6 20.29 -2.85 -17.16
N THR A 7 19.98 -3.62 -16.10
CA THR A 7 19.84 -5.08 -16.17
C THR A 7 18.42 -5.59 -15.98
N GLY A 8 17.50 -4.76 -15.47
CA GLY A 8 16.12 -5.14 -15.15
C GLY A 8 15.96 -6.03 -13.90
N VAL A 9 17.07 -6.44 -13.27
CA VAL A 9 17.05 -7.30 -12.07
C VAL A 9 16.40 -6.56 -10.90
N ALA A 10 15.40 -7.20 -10.27
CA ALA A 10 14.76 -6.66 -9.07
C ALA A 10 15.69 -6.78 -7.86
N LYS A 11 15.90 -5.66 -7.16
CA LYS A 11 16.60 -5.62 -5.88
C LYS A 11 15.67 -6.03 -4.74
N TRP A 12 14.43 -5.55 -4.78
CA TRP A 12 13.37 -5.91 -3.83
C TRP A 12 12.00 -5.74 -4.47
N VAL A 13 11.01 -6.43 -3.89
CA VAL A 13 9.59 -6.35 -4.25
C VAL A 13 8.76 -6.48 -2.98
N TYR A 14 7.61 -5.80 -2.98
CA TYR A 14 6.60 -5.87 -1.94
C TYR A 14 5.23 -5.89 -2.63
N GLN A 15 4.35 -6.80 -2.23
CA GLN A 15 3.01 -6.95 -2.78
C GLN A 15 1.99 -6.37 -1.80
N MET A 16 1.32 -5.28 -2.20
CA MET A 16 0.42 -4.51 -1.34
C MET A 16 -0.94 -5.19 -1.15
N THR A 17 -1.49 -5.75 -2.22
CA THR A 17 -2.78 -6.47 -2.22
C THR A 17 -2.56 -7.91 -2.71
N PRO A 18 -2.12 -8.85 -1.84
CA PRO A 18 -1.98 -10.25 -2.22
C PRO A 18 -3.35 -10.89 -2.46
N HIS A 19 -3.51 -11.58 -3.59
CA HIS A 19 -4.80 -12.12 -4.03
C HIS A 19 -5.86 -11.01 -4.10
N ASP A 20 -5.66 -10.06 -5.02
CA ASP A 20 -6.60 -8.98 -5.22
C ASP A 20 -7.99 -9.50 -5.64
N GLU A 21 -9.01 -8.83 -5.13
CA GLU A 21 -10.43 -9.17 -5.24
C GLU A 21 -11.27 -7.98 -5.75
N TRP A 22 -10.65 -6.80 -5.93
CA TRP A 22 -11.36 -5.52 -6.04
C TRP A 22 -10.87 -4.59 -7.17
N ASP A 23 -9.89 -5.01 -7.98
CA ASP A 23 -9.26 -4.16 -9.01
C ASP A 23 -8.46 -3.00 -8.39
N TYR A 24 -7.77 -3.26 -7.27
CA TYR A 24 -6.90 -2.27 -6.65
C TYR A 24 -5.50 -2.31 -7.27
N ASP A 25 -5.38 -1.79 -8.49
CA ASP A 25 -4.10 -1.64 -9.19
C ASP A 25 -3.04 -0.88 -8.37
N GLY A 26 -1.93 -1.56 -8.11
CA GLY A 26 -0.75 -1.04 -7.42
C GLY A 26 0.17 -0.13 -8.26
N VAL A 27 -0.40 0.64 -9.19
CA VAL A 27 0.36 1.37 -10.24
C VAL A 27 0.71 2.81 -9.89
N ASN A 28 0.17 3.34 -8.80
CA ASN A 28 0.37 4.73 -8.40
C ASN A 28 1.86 5.06 -8.18
N GLU A 29 2.18 6.35 -8.19
CA GLU A 29 3.54 6.86 -8.13
C GLU A 29 4.30 6.44 -6.86
N MET A 30 5.64 6.47 -6.96
CA MET A 30 6.57 6.12 -5.89
C MET A 30 7.37 7.37 -5.52
N ILE A 31 6.87 8.17 -4.58
CA ILE A 31 7.48 9.45 -4.20
C ILE A 31 8.72 9.17 -3.35
N LEU A 32 9.89 9.61 -3.81
CA LEU A 32 11.16 9.42 -3.08
C LEU A 32 11.48 10.66 -2.24
N SER A 33 11.71 10.46 -0.95
CA SER A 33 12.07 11.54 -0.01
C SER A 33 13.14 11.08 0.98
N ASP A 34 13.84 12.03 1.58
CA ASP A 34 14.74 11.78 2.71
C ASP A 34 14.13 12.48 3.93
N GLN A 35 13.73 11.71 4.93
CA GLN A 35 13.05 12.24 6.12
C GLN A 35 13.54 11.53 7.38
N SER A 36 13.32 12.15 8.54
CA SER A 36 13.64 11.55 9.83
C SER A 36 12.49 10.67 10.31
N ILE A 37 12.75 9.37 10.52
CA ILE A 37 11.82 8.45 11.19
C ILE A 37 12.51 7.97 12.46
N ASN A 38 11.84 8.13 13.61
CA ASN A 38 12.38 7.78 14.92
C ASN A 38 13.76 8.39 15.21
N GLY A 39 13.98 9.63 14.75
CA GLY A 39 15.24 10.37 14.93
C GLY A 39 16.38 9.96 13.99
N GLN A 40 16.16 9.03 13.05
CA GLN A 40 17.15 8.64 12.05
C GLN A 40 16.72 9.12 10.66
N VAL A 41 17.64 9.74 9.92
CA VAL A 41 17.42 10.06 8.52
C VAL A 41 17.34 8.77 7.71
N ARG A 42 16.22 8.55 7.04
CA ARG A 42 15.94 7.37 6.23
C ARG A 42 15.71 7.77 4.78
N LYS A 43 16.11 6.87 3.88
CA LYS A 43 15.85 6.98 2.44
C LYS A 43 14.50 6.37 2.14
N LEU A 44 13.46 7.20 2.06
CA LEU A 44 12.09 6.75 1.97
C LEU A 44 11.58 6.68 0.52
N LEU A 45 10.56 5.84 0.36
CA LEU A 45 9.60 5.81 -0.73
C LEU A 45 8.21 5.83 -0.10
N THR A 46 7.38 6.78 -0.52
CA THR A 46 5.97 6.89 -0.11
C THR A 46 5.07 6.61 -1.31
N HIS A 47 4.04 5.81 -1.10
CA HIS A 47 3.11 5.37 -2.12
C HIS A 47 1.67 5.37 -1.59
N PHE A 48 0.77 6.09 -2.26
CA PHE A 48 -0.65 6.11 -1.93
C PHE A 48 -1.39 5.20 -2.89
N ASP A 49 -1.73 4.00 -2.42
CA ASP A 49 -2.25 2.93 -3.28
C ASP A 49 -3.77 3.03 -3.47
N ARG A 50 -4.30 2.45 -4.57
CA ARG A 50 -5.74 2.39 -4.82
C ARG A 50 -6.51 1.76 -3.67
N ASN A 51 -5.94 0.76 -3.01
CA ASN A 51 -6.56 0.08 -1.89
C ASN A 51 -6.82 0.98 -0.66
N GLY A 52 -6.42 2.25 -0.69
CA GLY A 52 -6.70 3.23 0.36
C GLY A 52 -5.70 3.21 1.53
N LEU A 53 -4.60 2.46 1.38
CA LEU A 53 -3.47 2.46 2.29
C LEU A 53 -2.33 3.29 1.72
N GLY A 54 -1.74 4.13 2.57
CA GLY A 54 -0.50 4.85 2.32
C GLY A 54 0.65 4.03 2.88
N TYR A 55 1.60 3.69 2.02
CA TYR A 55 2.76 2.88 2.34
C TYR A 55 4.02 3.75 2.36
N THR A 56 4.79 3.66 3.44
CA THR A 56 6.14 4.22 3.53
C THR A 56 7.14 3.08 3.69
N LEU A 57 8.08 2.99 2.75
CA LEU A 57 9.11 1.96 2.70
C LEU A 57 10.50 2.58 2.73
N ASP A 58 11.49 1.84 3.22
CA ASP A 58 12.89 2.14 2.96
C ASP A 58 13.22 1.78 1.51
N ARG A 59 13.49 2.79 0.66
CA ARG A 59 13.68 2.56 -0.78
C ARG A 59 14.94 1.75 -1.10
N ALA A 60 15.89 1.64 -0.17
CA ALA A 60 17.13 0.91 -0.39
C ALA A 60 16.98 -0.59 -0.13
N THR A 61 16.15 -0.97 0.86
CA THR A 61 16.01 -2.36 1.33
C THR A 61 14.65 -2.99 1.02
N GLY A 62 13.61 -2.17 0.82
CA GLY A 62 12.22 -2.63 0.71
C GLY A 62 11.55 -2.89 2.06
N GLU A 63 12.16 -2.50 3.19
CA GLU A 63 11.55 -2.61 4.51
C GLU A 63 10.29 -1.76 4.61
N LEU A 64 9.17 -2.36 5.02
CA LEU A 64 7.93 -1.66 5.31
C LEU A 64 8.01 -0.94 6.66
N LEU A 65 7.81 0.38 6.66
CA LEU A 65 7.93 1.23 7.84
C LEU A 65 6.57 1.70 8.36
N VAL A 66 5.67 2.09 7.45
CA VAL A 66 4.30 2.54 7.77
C VAL A 66 3.36 2.00 6.70
N ALA A 67 2.16 1.57 7.12
CA ALA A 67 1.07 1.18 6.23
C ALA A 67 -0.27 1.53 6.89
N GLU A 68 -0.80 2.71 6.58
CA GLU A 68 -1.96 3.28 7.26
C GLU A 68 -3.03 3.72 6.27
N LYS A 69 -4.29 3.74 6.71
CA LYS A 69 -5.40 4.27 5.88
C LYS A 69 -5.26 5.78 5.74
N TYR A 70 -5.32 6.28 4.51
CA TYR A 70 -5.37 7.73 4.25
C TYR A 70 -6.80 8.24 3.95
N ASP A 71 -7.78 7.34 3.91
CA ASP A 71 -9.21 7.65 4.01
C ASP A 71 -9.84 6.79 5.11
N PRO A 72 -10.48 7.39 6.13
CA PRO A 72 -11.12 6.64 7.22
C PRO A 72 -12.31 5.78 6.76
N LYS A 73 -12.82 5.94 5.53
CA LYS A 73 -13.91 5.13 4.97
C LYS A 73 -13.46 3.76 4.46
N VAL A 74 -12.16 3.52 4.29
CA VAL A 74 -11.62 2.23 3.81
C VAL A 74 -12.06 1.10 4.74
N ASN A 75 -12.77 0.11 4.20
CA ASN A 75 -13.42 -0.96 4.96
C ASN A 75 -13.19 -2.38 4.43
N TRP A 76 -12.40 -2.57 3.36
CA TRP A 76 -12.06 -3.91 2.88
C TRP A 76 -11.05 -4.65 3.78
N THR A 77 -10.29 -3.88 4.58
CA THR A 77 -9.23 -4.39 5.47
C THR A 77 -9.30 -3.74 6.85
N SER A 78 -8.88 -4.45 7.89
CA SER A 78 -8.62 -3.86 9.21
C SER A 78 -7.26 -3.14 9.33
N GLY A 79 -6.41 -3.23 8.32
CA GLY A 79 -5.05 -2.69 8.31
C GLY A 79 -4.01 -3.75 7.93
N VAL A 80 -2.74 -3.34 7.86
CA VAL A 80 -1.61 -4.22 7.58
C VAL A 80 -1.04 -4.77 8.88
N ASP A 81 -0.71 -6.06 8.89
CA ASP A 81 0.00 -6.65 10.01
C ASP A 81 1.46 -6.18 10.04
N MET A 82 1.80 -5.36 11.04
CA MET A 82 3.13 -4.78 11.20
C MET A 82 4.02 -5.53 12.21
N ASP A 83 3.55 -6.62 12.82
CA ASP A 83 4.38 -7.44 13.71
C ASP A 83 5.34 -8.29 12.88
N LYS A 84 6.64 -7.97 12.94
CA LYS A 84 7.70 -8.67 12.21
C LYS A 84 7.82 -10.16 12.54
N ASN A 85 7.25 -10.62 13.67
CA ASN A 85 7.24 -12.03 14.05
C ASN A 85 5.97 -12.76 13.60
N SER A 86 4.99 -12.04 13.06
CA SER A 86 3.75 -12.64 12.58
C SER A 86 3.96 -13.36 11.24
N ALA A 87 3.30 -14.50 11.08
CA ALA A 87 3.26 -15.23 9.82
C ALA A 87 2.57 -14.43 8.69
N THR A 88 1.79 -13.41 9.05
CA THR A 88 1.10 -12.51 8.12
C THR A 88 1.73 -11.13 8.02
N TYR A 89 2.94 -10.93 8.56
CA TYR A 89 3.66 -9.66 8.47
C TYR A 89 3.65 -9.07 7.05
N GLY A 90 3.32 -7.79 6.94
CA GLY A 90 3.23 -7.05 5.68
C GLY A 90 2.00 -7.40 4.83
N ARG A 91 1.02 -8.13 5.36
CA ARG A 91 -0.23 -8.45 4.64
C ARG A 91 -1.40 -7.67 5.22
N PRO A 92 -2.26 -7.06 4.39
CA PRO A 92 -3.55 -6.56 4.83
C PRO A 92 -4.43 -7.69 5.36
N LYS A 93 -5.11 -7.47 6.48
CA LYS A 93 -6.13 -8.39 7.00
C LYS A 93 -7.49 -8.06 6.37
N VAL A 94 -7.85 -8.84 5.34
CA VAL A 94 -9.14 -8.77 4.64
C VAL A 94 -10.29 -8.99 5.62
N LEU A 95 -11.35 -8.18 5.47
CA LEU A 95 -12.59 -8.32 6.23
C LEU A 95 -13.60 -9.13 5.43
N ASP A 96 -14.10 -10.23 5.98
CA ASP A 96 -15.04 -11.15 5.33
C ASP A 96 -16.27 -10.43 4.71
N ALA A 97 -16.77 -9.39 5.37
CA ALA A 97 -17.92 -8.62 4.90
C ALA A 97 -17.68 -7.85 3.58
N ALA A 98 -16.41 -7.67 3.21
CA ALA A 98 -16.00 -6.92 2.02
C ALA A 98 -15.23 -7.80 1.01
N SER A 99 -14.99 -9.08 1.30
CA SER A 99 -14.32 -10.01 0.39
C SER A 99 -15.29 -10.56 -0.65
N THR A 100 -14.92 -10.39 -1.93
CA THR A 100 -15.68 -10.90 -3.08
C THR A 100 -15.43 -12.39 -3.28
N ASP A 101 -14.21 -12.88 -3.03
CA ASP A 101 -13.87 -14.30 -3.07
C ASP A 101 -14.62 -15.09 -1.99
N LYS A 102 -14.65 -14.55 -0.75
CA LYS A 102 -15.34 -15.18 0.38
C LYS A 102 -16.84 -15.28 0.18
N ALA A 103 -17.45 -14.25 -0.41
CA ALA A 103 -18.88 -14.27 -0.75
C ALA A 103 -19.18 -15.26 -1.88
N GLY A 104 -18.19 -15.49 -2.75
CA GLY A 104 -18.27 -16.39 -3.89
C GLY A 104 -18.82 -15.73 -5.15
N GLU A 105 -18.63 -16.41 -6.27
CA GLU A 105 -19.14 -16.01 -7.58
C GLU A 105 -20.67 -15.82 -7.55
N ASP A 106 -21.18 -14.98 -8.45
CA ASP A 106 -22.60 -14.65 -8.60
C ASP A 106 -23.28 -14.02 -7.35
N HIS A 107 -22.50 -13.55 -6.37
CA HIS A 107 -23.00 -12.81 -5.21
C HIS A 107 -22.60 -11.33 -5.28
N ASN A 108 -23.53 -10.43 -4.94
CA ASN A 108 -23.29 -9.00 -4.91
C ASN A 108 -22.85 -8.56 -3.51
N VAL A 109 -21.54 -8.36 -3.32
CA VAL A 109 -20.98 -7.74 -2.11
C VAL A 109 -21.15 -6.22 -2.20
N LYS A 110 -21.92 -5.65 -1.27
CA LYS A 110 -22.29 -4.24 -1.29
C LYS A 110 -21.52 -3.43 -0.25
N GLY A 111 -21.25 -2.17 -0.57
CA GLY A 111 -20.69 -1.21 0.39
C GLY A 111 -19.19 -1.35 0.62
N ILE A 112 -18.46 -1.97 -0.32
CA ILE A 112 -17.00 -2.00 -0.29
C ILE A 112 -16.47 -0.57 -0.49
N CYS A 113 -15.49 -0.20 0.34
CA CYS A 113 -14.75 1.05 0.25
C CYS A 113 -13.25 0.76 0.33
N PRO A 114 -12.45 1.25 -0.64
CA PRO A 114 -12.87 2.10 -1.77
C PRO A 114 -13.68 1.33 -2.85
N ALA A 115 -14.15 2.05 -3.87
CA ALA A 115 -14.63 1.41 -5.11
C ALA A 115 -13.41 0.92 -5.93
N ALA A 116 -13.63 0.20 -7.04
CA ALA A 116 -12.55 -0.28 -7.92
C ALA A 116 -11.54 0.80 -8.35
N LEU A 117 -12.01 2.03 -8.60
CA LEU A 117 -11.14 3.19 -8.89
C LEU A 117 -10.16 3.56 -7.75
N GLY A 118 -10.33 2.96 -6.57
CA GLY A 118 -9.51 3.17 -5.39
C GLY A 118 -9.83 4.45 -4.63
N THR A 119 -9.06 4.72 -3.58
CA THR A 119 -9.09 6.01 -2.87
C THR A 119 -8.28 7.08 -3.65
N LYS A 120 -7.27 6.67 -4.43
CA LYS A 120 -6.53 7.49 -5.40
C LYS A 120 -6.22 6.64 -6.63
N ASP A 121 -6.46 7.19 -7.82
CA ASP A 121 -6.20 6.55 -9.11
C ASP A 121 -4.88 7.11 -9.68
N GLU A 122 -4.82 7.42 -10.97
CA GLU A 122 -3.65 7.97 -11.66
C GLU A 122 -3.14 9.31 -11.12
N GLN A 123 -4.03 10.15 -10.54
CA GLN A 123 -3.72 11.53 -10.22
C GLN A 123 -2.57 11.64 -9.21
N PRO A 124 -1.39 12.19 -9.58
CA PRO A 124 -0.20 12.09 -8.75
C PRO A 124 -0.30 12.99 -7.52
N ALA A 125 0.21 12.52 -6.38
CA ALA A 125 0.44 13.35 -5.21
C ALA A 125 1.70 14.20 -5.35
N ALA A 126 1.84 15.19 -4.48
CA ALA A 126 3.00 16.07 -4.39
C ALA A 126 3.57 16.03 -2.97
N TYR A 127 4.87 16.32 -2.86
CA TYR A 127 5.58 16.43 -1.59
C TYR A 127 6.35 17.75 -1.52
N SER A 128 6.18 18.45 -0.40
CA SER A 128 6.88 19.67 -0.04
C SER A 128 7.95 19.38 1.01
N PRO A 129 9.24 19.57 0.72
CA PRO A 129 10.32 19.33 1.68
C PRO A 129 10.31 20.32 2.86
N ASP A 130 9.73 21.51 2.67
CA ASP A 130 9.66 22.55 3.71
C ASP A 130 8.66 22.19 4.81
N THR A 131 7.51 21.62 4.41
CA THR A 131 6.45 21.19 5.34
C THR A 131 6.53 19.72 5.68
N GLN A 132 7.30 18.94 4.92
CA GLN A 132 7.38 17.49 4.98
C GLN A 132 6.01 16.80 4.79
N LEU A 133 5.19 17.38 3.91
CA LEU A 133 3.84 16.92 3.54
C LEU A 133 3.76 16.71 2.04
#